data_AF-A0A6I2JN09-F1
#
_entry.id   AF-A0A6I2JN09-F1
#
_cell.length_a   1.000
_cell.length_b   1.000
_cell.length_c   1.000
_cell.angle_alpha   90.00
_cell.angle_beta   90.00
_cell.angle_gamma   90.00
#
_symmetry.space_group_name_H-M   'P 1'
#
loop_
_entity.id
_entity.type
_entity.pdbx_description
1 polymer ?
#
loop_
_entity_poly.entity_id
_entity_poly.type
_entity_poly.pdbx_seq_one_letter_code
_entity_poly.pdbx_strand_id
1 'polypeptide(L)'
;MEMTHAQRLILSNQYKMMAMLEPENAERYRRYQTIIERGYGLQLRELDKEFGELTEATCRLLIDIMEMHHALHVSWSNLKDGSTIDERRLAFLGFDAATEARYLGYVRFMVNVEGRYTHFDSGTHGFNAQTPMWEKYQRMLTVWHTCPRQYHLSANEIAQIINA
;
A
#
# COMPACT_ATOMS: atom_id res chain seq x y z
N MET A 1 -8.22 -18.06 -12.94
CA MET A 1 -8.46 -19.11 -11.93
C MET A 1 -8.54 -20.54 -12.52
N GLU A 2 -7.45 -21.31 -12.45
CA GLU A 2 -7.49 -22.76 -12.63
C GLU A 2 -7.72 -23.44 -11.27
N MET A 3 -8.64 -24.41 -11.21
CA MET A 3 -8.98 -25.11 -9.96
C MET A 3 -9.23 -26.59 -10.25
N THR A 4 -8.76 -27.44 -9.33
CA THR A 4 -9.06 -28.87 -9.30
C THR A 4 -10.53 -29.13 -8.95
N HIS A 5 -11.05 -30.31 -9.31
CA HIS A 5 -12.41 -30.72 -8.90
C HIS A 5 -12.58 -30.75 -7.37
N ALA A 6 -11.54 -31.12 -6.63
CA ALA A 6 -11.55 -31.08 -5.18
C ALA A 6 -11.72 -29.65 -4.63
N GLN A 7 -10.98 -28.67 -5.17
CA GLN A 7 -11.13 -27.26 -4.80
C GLN A 7 -12.52 -26.72 -5.12
N ARG A 8 -13.11 -27.11 -6.26
CA ARG A 8 -14.50 -26.74 -6.61
C ARG A 8 -15.52 -27.30 -5.62
N LEU A 9 -15.35 -28.55 -5.18
CA LEU A 9 -16.21 -29.15 -4.16
C LEU A 9 -16.09 -28.40 -2.82
N ILE A 10 -14.88 -28.03 -2.41
CA ILE A 10 -14.65 -27.21 -1.20
C ILE A 10 -15.39 -25.87 -1.31
N LEU A 11 -15.23 -25.14 -2.42
CA LEU A 11 -15.88 -23.85 -2.63
C LEU A 11 -17.41 -23.97 -2.67
N SER A 12 -17.96 -25.00 -3.34
CA SER A 12 -19.41 -25.25 -3.34
C SER A 12 -19.93 -25.48 -1.91
N ASN A 13 -19.23 -26.30 -1.12
CA ASN A 13 -19.58 -26.53 0.29
C ASN A 13 -19.49 -25.24 1.12
N GLN A 14 -18.47 -24.40 0.90
CA GLN A 14 -18.32 -23.11 1.58
C GLN A 14 -19.49 -22.17 1.28
N TYR A 15 -19.86 -21.99 0.02
CA TYR A 15 -21.02 -21.15 -0.33
C TYR A 15 -22.34 -21.67 0.25
N LYS A 16 -22.50 -23.00 0.32
CA LYS A 16 -23.67 -23.61 0.98
C LYS A 16 -23.71 -23.30 2.48
N MET A 17 -22.57 -23.39 3.17
CA MET A 17 -22.48 -23.02 4.60
C MET A 17 -22.72 -21.53 4.81
N MET A 18 -22.13 -20.66 3.99
CA MET A 18 -22.33 -19.21 4.06
C MET A 18 -23.80 -18.82 3.86
N ALA A 19 -24.51 -19.47 2.93
CA ALA A 19 -25.95 -19.26 2.76
C ALA A 19 -26.80 -19.71 3.96
N MET A 20 -26.30 -20.63 4.79
CA MET A 20 -26.96 -21.02 6.05
C MET A 20 -26.64 -20.05 7.19
N LEU A 21 -25.42 -19.52 7.24
CA LEU A 21 -24.95 -18.60 8.28
C LEU A 21 -25.48 -17.18 8.08
N GLU A 22 -25.61 -16.75 6.82
CA GLU A 22 -25.99 -15.40 6.40
C GLU A 22 -27.13 -15.47 5.36
N PRO A 23 -28.37 -15.82 5.78
CA PRO A 23 -29.49 -16.03 4.88
C PRO A 23 -29.85 -14.81 4.03
N GLU A 24 -29.60 -13.60 4.53
CA GLU A 24 -29.77 -12.33 3.83
C GLU A 24 -28.88 -12.20 2.58
N ASN A 25 -27.72 -12.88 2.58
CA ASN A 25 -26.79 -12.92 1.45
C ASN A 25 -26.89 -14.22 0.63
N ALA A 26 -27.85 -15.10 0.93
CA ALA A 26 -27.95 -16.45 0.35
C ALA A 26 -28.11 -16.47 -1.17
N GLU A 27 -28.74 -15.46 -1.78
CA GLU A 27 -28.83 -15.35 -3.24
C GLU A 27 -27.44 -15.18 -3.89
N ARG A 28 -26.61 -14.30 -3.32
CA ARG A 28 -25.23 -14.07 -3.78
C ARG A 28 -24.40 -15.35 -3.68
N TYR A 29 -24.47 -16.05 -2.55
CA TYR A 29 -23.73 -17.29 -2.37
C TYR A 29 -24.22 -18.42 -3.29
N ARG A 30 -25.52 -18.55 -3.52
CA ARG A 30 -26.07 -19.53 -4.49
C ARG A 30 -25.61 -19.23 -5.93
N ARG A 31 -25.50 -17.96 -6.30
CA ARG A 31 -24.91 -17.55 -7.59
C ARG A 31 -23.46 -18.04 -7.71
N TYR A 32 -22.62 -17.78 -6.70
CA TYR A 32 -21.23 -18.23 -6.71
C TYR A 32 -21.10 -19.76 -6.72
N GLN A 33 -21.91 -20.46 -5.91
CA GLN A 33 -21.99 -21.93 -5.92
C GLN A 33 -22.26 -22.45 -7.34
N THR A 34 -23.25 -21.89 -8.03
CA THR A 34 -23.61 -22.28 -9.40
C THR A 34 -22.45 -22.05 -10.37
N ILE A 35 -21.76 -20.91 -10.26
CA ILE A 35 -20.58 -20.58 -11.10
C ILE A 35 -19.48 -21.63 -10.94
N ILE A 36 -19.19 -22.02 -9.70
CA ILE A 36 -18.17 -23.03 -9.37
C ILE A 36 -18.57 -24.43 -9.88
N GLU A 37 -19.79 -24.87 -9.57
CA GLU A 37 -20.28 -26.21 -9.93
C GLU A 37 -20.38 -26.40 -11.44
N ARG A 38 -20.90 -25.39 -12.15
CA ARG A 38 -21.07 -25.44 -13.62
C ARG A 38 -19.81 -25.06 -14.38
N GLY A 39 -18.84 -24.44 -13.72
CA GLY A 39 -17.57 -24.05 -14.34
C GLY A 39 -17.72 -22.94 -15.38
N TYR A 40 -18.57 -21.93 -15.12
CA TYR A 40 -18.77 -20.84 -16.08
C TYR A 40 -17.53 -19.95 -16.20
N GLY A 41 -16.74 -20.18 -17.25
CA GLY A 41 -15.40 -19.59 -17.41
C GLY A 41 -15.37 -18.06 -17.38
N LEU A 42 -16.40 -17.39 -17.92
CA LEU A 42 -16.48 -15.92 -17.89
C LEU A 42 -16.59 -15.41 -16.45
N GLN A 43 -17.51 -15.96 -15.67
CA GLN A 43 -17.72 -15.55 -14.27
C GLN A 43 -16.56 -15.98 -13.37
N LEU A 44 -15.93 -17.13 -13.65
CA LEU A 44 -14.70 -17.53 -12.96
C LEU A 44 -13.57 -16.51 -13.18
N ARG A 45 -13.45 -15.96 -14.40
CA ARG A 45 -12.49 -14.89 -14.70
C ARG A 45 -12.85 -13.57 -14.01
N GLU A 46 -14.13 -13.26 -13.83
CA GLU A 46 -14.56 -12.08 -13.07
C GLU A 46 -14.15 -12.19 -11.60
N LEU A 47 -14.38 -13.35 -10.97
CA LEU A 47 -13.96 -13.64 -9.60
C LEU A 47 -12.44 -13.51 -9.42
N ASP A 48 -11.66 -14.01 -10.39
CA ASP A 48 -10.20 -13.93 -10.40
C ASP A 48 -9.69 -12.48 -10.32
N LYS A 49 -10.41 -11.52 -10.91
CA LYS A 49 -10.03 -10.09 -10.90
C LYS A 49 -10.24 -9.42 -9.55
N GLU A 50 -11.05 -10.00 -8.66
CA GLU A 50 -11.23 -9.46 -7.30
C GLU A 50 -9.97 -9.68 -6.44
N PHE A 51 -9.11 -10.62 -6.82
CA PHE A 51 -7.85 -10.90 -6.14
C PHE A 51 -6.72 -10.07 -6.75
N GLY A 52 -6.38 -8.97 -6.07
CA GLY A 52 -5.20 -8.19 -6.38
C GLY A 52 -3.92 -8.85 -5.90
N GLU A 53 -2.79 -8.44 -6.49
CA GLU A 53 -1.45 -8.81 -6.02
C GLU A 53 -0.60 -7.55 -5.86
N LEU A 54 0.14 -7.51 -4.74
CA LEU A 54 1.22 -6.57 -4.50
C LEU A 54 2.42 -7.38 -4.03
N THR A 55 3.48 -7.39 -4.83
CA THR A 55 4.64 -8.26 -4.56
C THR A 55 5.34 -7.86 -3.26
N GLU A 56 5.98 -8.83 -2.60
CA GLU A 56 6.74 -8.57 -1.37
C GLU A 56 7.81 -7.49 -1.58
N ALA A 57 8.50 -7.49 -2.72
CA ALA A 57 9.50 -6.49 -3.05
C ALA A 57 8.89 -5.07 -3.11
N THR A 58 7.71 -4.93 -3.72
CA THR A 58 6.97 -3.66 -3.74
C THR A 58 6.54 -3.23 -2.35
N CYS A 59 6.01 -4.15 -1.53
CA CYS A 59 5.64 -3.88 -0.15
C CYS A 59 6.84 -3.38 0.69
N ARG A 60 8.00 -4.05 0.56
CA ARG A 60 9.24 -3.64 1.22
C ARG A 60 9.68 -2.25 0.77
N LEU A 61 9.61 -1.97 -0.53
CA LEU A 61 9.96 -0.65 -1.07
C LEU A 61 9.03 0.45 -0.51
N LEU A 62 7.73 0.20 -0.38
CA LEU A 62 6.79 1.16 0.21
C LEU A 62 7.10 1.45 1.68
N ILE A 63 7.44 0.42 2.46
CA ILE A 63 7.88 0.58 3.85
C ILE A 63 9.18 1.40 3.90
N ASP A 64 10.12 1.11 3.00
CA ASP A 64 11.41 1.81 2.93
C ASP A 64 11.24 3.30 2.59
N ILE A 65 10.28 3.65 1.73
CA ILE A 65 9.90 5.05 1.46
C ILE A 65 9.38 5.72 2.73
N MET A 66 8.50 5.06 3.48
CA MET A 66 7.98 5.59 4.74
C MET A 66 9.12 5.76 5.76
N GLU A 67 10.01 4.78 5.87
CA GLU A 67 11.18 4.84 6.74
C GLU A 67 12.13 5.99 6.39
N MET A 68 12.41 6.20 5.11
CA MET A 68 13.20 7.34 4.64
C MET A 68 12.59 8.66 5.10
N HIS A 69 11.28 8.85 4.92
CA HIS A 69 10.60 10.07 5.37
C HIS A 69 10.65 10.24 6.90
N HIS A 70 10.53 9.15 7.65
CA HIS A 70 10.72 9.18 9.09
C HIS A 70 12.14 9.63 9.45
N ALA A 71 13.17 9.04 8.83
CA ALA A 71 14.56 9.37 9.07
C ALA A 71 14.89 10.82 8.68
N LEU A 72 14.33 11.33 7.58
CA LEU A 72 14.44 12.72 7.16
C LEU A 72 13.86 13.67 8.22
N HIS A 73 12.65 13.41 8.70
CA HIS A 73 12.00 14.23 9.72
C HIS A 73 12.77 14.23 11.05
N VAL A 74 13.19 13.06 11.52
CA VAL A 74 13.99 12.93 12.77
C VAL A 74 15.36 13.61 12.63
N SER A 75 15.99 13.49 11.47
CA SER A 75 17.30 14.13 11.25
C SER A 75 17.15 15.65 11.23
N TRP A 76 16.13 16.16 10.53
CA TRP A 76 15.81 17.58 10.46
C TRP A 76 15.48 18.17 11.83
N SER A 77 14.67 17.51 12.65
CA SER A 77 14.29 18.00 13.98
C SER A 77 15.47 18.11 14.96
N ASN A 78 16.57 17.39 14.67
CA ASN A 78 17.80 17.40 15.48
C ASN A 78 18.84 18.42 14.99
N LEU A 79 18.58 19.13 13.88
CA LEU A 79 19.46 20.19 13.40
C LEU A 79 19.41 21.38 14.38
N LYS A 80 20.58 21.75 14.91
CA LYS A 80 20.71 22.86 15.89
C LYS A 80 20.60 24.24 15.25
N ASP A 81 20.88 24.33 13.95
CA ASP A 81 20.84 25.57 13.19
C ASP A 81 19.52 25.61 12.42
N GLY A 82 18.77 26.71 12.58
CA GLY A 82 17.48 26.95 11.93
C GLY A 82 17.57 26.66 10.43
N SER A 83 17.18 25.44 10.05
CA SER A 83 17.38 24.97 8.69
C SER A 83 16.50 25.80 7.77
N THR A 84 17.03 26.18 6.61
CA THR A 84 16.25 26.82 5.54
C THR A 84 15.30 25.84 4.83
N ILE A 85 15.27 24.57 5.25
CA ILE A 85 14.46 23.51 4.67
C ILE A 85 13.06 23.58 5.30
N ASP A 86 12.07 23.89 4.48
CA ASP A 86 10.66 23.86 4.84
C ASP A 86 10.24 22.44 5.22
N GLU A 87 9.67 22.27 6.41
CA GLU A 87 9.15 21.01 6.96
C GLU A 87 8.17 20.32 5.99
N ARG A 88 7.39 21.11 5.24
CA ARG A 88 6.44 20.58 4.23
C ARG A 88 7.11 19.75 3.16
N ARG A 89 8.40 19.99 2.88
CA ARG A 89 9.18 19.22 1.89
C ARG A 89 9.64 17.86 2.42
N LEU A 90 9.59 17.66 3.73
CA LEU A 90 9.96 16.43 4.42
C LEU A 90 8.75 15.54 4.68
N ALA A 91 7.55 16.13 4.70
CA ALA A 91 6.31 15.41 4.88
C ALA A 91 6.11 14.33 3.80
N PHE A 92 5.71 13.13 4.25
CA PHE A 92 5.32 12.06 3.36
C PHE A 92 3.91 12.31 2.83
N LEU A 93 3.78 12.64 1.54
CA LEU A 93 2.50 13.00 0.93
C LEU A 93 1.64 11.78 0.55
N GLY A 94 2.26 10.59 0.52
CA GLY A 94 1.65 9.36 0.03
C GLY A 94 1.66 9.25 -1.50
N PHE A 95 0.59 8.70 -2.08
CA PHE A 95 0.52 8.27 -3.48
C PHE A 95 -0.78 8.71 -4.16
N ASP A 96 -0.77 8.76 -5.49
CA ASP A 96 -1.95 9.15 -6.27
C ASP A 96 -3.06 8.09 -6.24
N ALA A 97 -4.27 8.50 -5.88
CA ALA A 97 -5.42 7.58 -5.87
C ALA A 97 -5.83 7.11 -7.28
N ALA A 98 -5.57 7.89 -8.33
CA ALA A 98 -6.01 7.55 -9.68
C ALA A 98 -5.08 6.54 -10.37
N THR A 99 -3.77 6.69 -10.22
CA THR A 99 -2.75 5.87 -10.92
C THR A 99 -1.99 4.91 -10.01
N GLU A 100 -1.93 5.19 -8.70
CA GLU A 100 -1.11 4.47 -7.72
C GLU A 100 -1.96 3.88 -6.58
N ALA A 101 -3.24 3.58 -6.85
CA ALA A 101 -4.23 3.17 -5.85
C ALA A 101 -3.79 2.01 -4.94
N ARG A 102 -3.04 1.03 -5.46
CA ARG A 102 -2.52 -0.09 -4.67
C ARG A 102 -1.47 0.36 -3.64
N TYR A 103 -0.62 1.31 -4.00
CA TYR A 103 0.41 1.85 -3.11
C TYR A 103 -0.24 2.68 -2.00
N LEU A 104 -1.20 3.53 -2.37
CA LEU A 104 -2.03 4.27 -1.42
C LEU A 104 -2.78 3.33 -0.46
N GLY A 105 -3.39 2.27 -0.98
CA GLY A 105 -4.08 1.25 -0.19
C GLY A 105 -3.14 0.59 0.82
N TYR A 106 -1.92 0.24 0.40
CA TYR A 106 -0.93 -0.38 1.28
C TYR A 106 -0.44 0.57 2.38
N VAL A 107 -0.17 1.84 2.07
CA VAL A 107 0.17 2.87 3.08
C VAL A 107 -0.94 2.98 4.13
N ARG A 108 -2.19 3.06 3.69
CA ARG A 108 -3.34 3.14 4.61
C ARG A 108 -3.49 1.89 5.46
N PHE A 109 -3.25 0.71 4.90
CA PHE A 109 -3.21 -0.54 5.65
C PHE A 109 -2.12 -0.50 6.73
N MET A 110 -0.89 -0.09 6.39
CA MET A 110 0.22 0.01 7.33
C MET A 110 -0.04 1.00 8.47
N VAL A 111 -0.68 2.12 8.18
CA VAL A 111 -0.96 3.15 9.20
C VAL A 111 -2.19 2.81 10.04
N ASN A 112 -3.32 2.50 9.39
CA ASN A 112 -4.60 2.39 10.07
C ASN A 112 -4.88 1.00 10.66
N VAL A 113 -4.30 -0.05 10.07
CA VAL A 113 -4.52 -1.45 10.50
C VAL A 113 -3.33 -1.96 11.30
N GLU A 114 -2.11 -1.84 10.75
CA GLU A 114 -0.88 -2.31 11.43
C GLU A 114 -0.37 -1.32 12.50
N GLY A 115 -0.88 -0.08 12.53
CA GLY A 115 -0.53 0.91 13.53
C GLY A 115 0.91 1.42 13.45
N ARG A 116 1.55 1.35 12.28
CA ARG A 116 2.91 1.88 12.06
C ARG A 116 2.88 3.29 11.47
N TYR A 117 3.91 4.09 11.77
CA TYR A 117 4.04 5.46 11.27
C TYR A 117 2.82 6.36 11.54
N THR A 118 2.13 6.14 12.67
CA THR A 118 0.89 6.88 13.04
C THR A 118 1.13 8.36 13.33
N HIS A 119 2.38 8.76 13.54
CA HIS A 119 2.80 10.15 13.69
C HIS A 119 2.89 10.91 12.36
N PHE A 120 2.77 10.24 11.21
CA PHE A 120 2.74 10.93 9.92
C PHE A 120 1.48 11.76 9.75
N ASP A 121 1.66 12.99 9.26
CA ASP A 121 0.52 13.80 8.83
C ASP A 121 -0.10 13.19 7.58
N SER A 122 -1.31 12.67 7.73
CA SER A 122 -2.07 12.10 6.62
C SER A 122 -2.65 13.14 5.66
N GLY A 123 -2.52 14.43 5.99
CA GLY A 123 -3.11 15.53 5.24
C GLY A 123 -4.64 15.46 5.16
N THR A 124 -5.24 16.31 4.34
CA THR A 124 -6.71 16.41 4.22
C THR A 124 -7.35 15.23 3.47
N HIS A 125 -6.56 14.43 2.73
CA HIS A 125 -7.05 13.34 1.88
C HIS A 125 -6.49 11.96 2.26
N GLY A 126 -5.92 11.82 3.46
CA GLY A 126 -5.44 10.53 3.99
C GLY A 126 -4.38 9.88 3.10
N PHE A 127 -3.24 10.54 2.91
CA PHE A 127 -2.11 10.14 2.07
C PHE A 127 -2.37 10.10 0.56
N ASN A 128 -3.47 10.67 0.07
CA ASN A 128 -3.66 10.85 -1.36
C ASN A 128 -2.87 12.08 -1.83
N ALA A 129 -1.77 11.85 -2.53
CA ALA A 129 -0.88 12.91 -3.02
C ALA A 129 -1.47 13.70 -4.21
N GLN A 130 -2.53 13.18 -4.85
CA GLN A 130 -3.18 13.77 -6.04
C GLN A 130 -2.24 13.96 -7.25
N THR A 131 -1.04 13.40 -7.20
CA THR A 131 -0.03 13.39 -8.26
C THR A 131 0.84 12.15 -8.11
N PRO A 132 1.30 11.52 -9.21
CA PRO A 132 2.13 10.31 -9.11
C PRO A 132 3.46 10.59 -8.40
N MET A 133 3.80 9.78 -7.40
CA MET A 133 4.98 9.99 -6.56
C MET A 133 5.99 8.84 -6.62
N TRP A 134 5.62 7.70 -7.19
CA TRP A 134 6.44 6.48 -7.20
C TRP A 134 7.87 6.71 -7.72
N GLU A 135 8.01 7.25 -8.93
CA GLU A 135 9.34 7.47 -9.53
C GLU A 135 10.18 8.48 -8.73
N LYS A 136 9.52 9.49 -8.15
CA LYS A 136 10.20 10.48 -7.31
C LYS A 136 10.77 9.81 -6.06
N TYR A 137 9.98 9.01 -5.35
CA TYR A 137 10.45 8.33 -4.15
C TYR A 137 11.57 7.32 -4.46
N GLN A 138 11.55 6.66 -5.63
CA GLN A 138 12.65 5.77 -6.03
C GLN A 138 13.97 6.52 -6.20
N ARG A 139 13.96 7.74 -6.77
CA ARG A 139 15.17 8.58 -6.85
C ARG A 139 15.63 9.03 -5.48
N MET A 140 14.70 9.47 -4.63
CA MET A 140 15.00 9.86 -3.25
C MET A 140 15.65 8.71 -2.47
N LEU A 141 15.09 7.50 -2.55
CA LEU A 141 15.64 6.30 -1.91
C LEU A 141 17.03 5.96 -2.42
N THR A 142 17.27 6.10 -3.72
CA THR A 142 18.60 5.86 -4.31
C THR A 142 19.64 6.76 -3.65
N VAL A 143 19.34 8.06 -3.49
CA VAL A 143 20.25 9.00 -2.81
C VAL A 143 20.38 8.66 -1.34
N TRP A 144 19.28 8.39 -0.64
CA TRP A 144 19.29 8.07 0.79
C TRP A 144 20.10 6.80 1.12
N HIS A 145 20.01 5.77 0.29
CA HIS A 145 20.80 4.55 0.43
C HIS A 145 22.29 4.75 0.15
N THR A 146 22.65 5.79 -0.61
CA THR A 146 24.07 6.16 -0.84
C THR A 146 24.67 6.99 0.29
N CYS A 147 23.84 7.55 1.18
CA CYS A 147 24.34 8.27 2.35
C CYS A 147 25.10 7.32 3.28
N PRO A 148 26.23 7.74 3.88
CA PRO A 148 27.00 6.89 4.80
C PRO A 148 26.22 6.43 6.03
N ARG A 149 25.19 7.20 6.40
CA ARG A 149 24.22 6.89 7.45
C ARG A 149 22.84 7.29 6.96
N GLN A 150 21.84 6.48 7.27
CA GLN A 150 20.45 6.72 6.91
C GLN A 150 19.72 7.62 7.92
N TYR A 151 20.29 7.78 9.11
CA TYR A 151 19.78 8.59 10.23
C TYR A 151 20.81 9.61 10.69
N HIS A 152 20.34 10.65 11.39
CA HIS A 152 21.13 11.80 11.82
C HIS A 152 21.84 12.49 10.63
N LEU A 153 21.07 12.66 9.55
CA LEU A 153 21.50 13.28 8.31
C LEU A 153 21.81 14.77 8.53
N SER A 154 22.85 15.25 7.85
CA SER A 154 23.16 16.67 7.75
C SER A 154 22.13 17.42 6.88
N ALA A 155 22.06 18.74 7.03
CA ALA A 155 21.19 19.57 6.19
C ALA A 155 21.49 19.40 4.68
N ASN A 156 22.76 19.19 4.31
CA ASN A 156 23.16 18.95 2.92
C ASN A 156 22.64 17.60 2.39
N GLU A 157 22.73 16.54 3.18
CA GLU A 157 22.21 15.21 2.79
C GLU A 157 20.68 15.25 2.65
N ILE A 158 19.99 15.88 3.61
CA ILE A 158 18.53 16.08 3.53
C ILE A 158 18.16 16.82 2.25
N ALA A 159 18.87 17.92 1.94
CA ALA A 159 18.64 18.68 0.72
C ALA A 159 18.91 17.87 -0.55
N GLN A 160 19.93 17.01 -0.58
CA GLN A 160 20.19 16.13 -1.72
C GLN A 160 19.07 15.13 -1.94
N ILE A 161 18.58 14.50 -0.86
CA ILE A 161 17.51 13.50 -0.95
C ILE A 161 16.22 14.14 -1.47
N ILE A 162 15.75 15.26 -0.90
CA ILE A 162 14.47 15.88 -1.29
C ILE A 162 14.50 16.53 -2.68
N ASN A 163 15.67 16.71 -3.28
CA ASN A 163 15.87 17.29 -4.61
C ASN A 163 16.24 16.25 -5.69
N ALA A 164 16.18 14.95 -5.36
CA ALA A 164 16.50 13.85 -6.28
C ALA A 164 15.49 13.66 -7.43
#